data_AF-A0A965EGU5-F1
#
_entry.id   AF-A0A965EGU5-F1
#
_cell.length_a   1.000
_cell.length_b   1.000
_cell.length_c   1.000
_cell.angle_alpha   90.00
_cell.angle_beta   90.00
_cell.angle_gamma   90.00
#
_symmetry.space_group_name_H-M   'P 1'
#
loop_
_entity.id
_entity.type
_entity.pdbx_description
1 polymer ?
#
loop_
_entity_poly.entity_id
_entity_poly.type
_entity_poly.pdbx_seq_one_letter_code
_entity_poly.pdbx_strand_id
1 'polypeptide(L)' 'KRNGKKIATAQAGAMVGELSLLDQGSRTATVVCETECEVLVLEQRKLLAVIDEVPAVGHKLLAALATRIRDLDRAHYG' A
#
# COMPACT_ATOMS: atom_id res chain seq x y z
N LYS A 1 2.51 12.30 3.33
CA LYS A 1 2.61 13.32 4.40
C LYS A 1 1.78 12.89 5.60
N ARG A 2 2.32 13.01 6.82
CA ARG A 2 1.60 12.78 8.08
C ARG A 2 1.78 14.02 8.95
N ASN A 3 0.69 14.62 9.41
CA ASN A 3 0.70 15.91 10.13
C ASN A 3 1.52 16.99 9.38
N GLY A 4 1.32 17.11 8.06
CA GLY A 4 2.04 18.07 7.20
C GLY A 4 3.47 17.67 6.83
N LYS A 5 4.12 16.76 7.56
CA LYS A 5 5.53 16.34 7.31
C LYS A 5 5.64 15.26 6.23
N LYS A 6 6.62 15.37 5.32
CA LYS A 6 6.99 14.29 4.38
C LYS A 6 7.66 13.15 5.17
N ILE A 7 7.15 11.93 5.01
CA ILE A 7 7.63 10.74 5.74
C ILE A 7 8.20 9.67 4.82
N ALA A 8 7.86 9.70 3.52
CA ALA A 8 8.31 8.76 2.51
C ALA A 8 8.10 9.36 1.11
N THR A 9 8.76 8.79 0.11
CA THR A 9 8.53 9.01 -1.31
C THR A 9 8.08 7.69 -1.94
N ALA A 10 7.03 7.73 -2.77
CA ALA A 10 6.60 6.58 -3.57
C ALA A 10 7.16 6.72 -5.00
N GLN A 11 7.45 5.59 -5.64
CA GLN A 11 7.93 5.52 -7.02
C GLN A 11 7.05 4.56 -7.82
N ALA A 12 7.26 4.46 -9.13
CA ALA A 12 6.53 3.51 -9.97
C ALA A 12 6.56 2.09 -9.38
N GLY A 13 5.42 1.41 -9.39
CA GLY A 13 5.24 0.09 -8.77
C GLY A 13 5.01 0.10 -7.25
N ALA A 14 5.10 1.25 -6.58
CA ALA A 14 4.78 1.35 -5.16
C ALA A 14 3.26 1.25 -4.93
N MET A 15 2.88 0.48 -3.91
CA MET A 15 1.53 0.48 -3.37
C MET A 15 1.39 1.56 -2.29
N VAL A 16 0.24 2.22 -2.26
CA VAL A 16 -0.14 3.22 -1.24
C VAL A 16 -1.58 3.01 -0.78
N GLY A 17 -1.86 3.30 0.48
CA GLY A 17 -3.21 3.14 1.05
C GLY A 17 -3.55 1.69 1.38
N GLU A 18 -2.55 0.81 1.38
CA GLU A 18 -2.65 -0.62 1.63
C GLU A 18 -3.16 -0.96 3.03
N LEU A 19 -2.83 -0.12 4.02
CA LEU A 19 -3.22 -0.35 5.40
C LEU A 19 -4.75 -0.32 5.53
N SER A 20 -5.38 0.78 5.10
CA SER A 20 -6.83 0.93 5.12
C SER A 20 -7.57 -0.14 4.29
N LEU A 21 -6.92 -0.67 3.26
CA LEU A 21 -7.45 -1.77 2.46
C LEU A 21 -7.41 -3.13 3.18
N LEU A 22 -6.55 -3.30 4.20
CA LEU A 22 -6.47 -4.52 5.00
C LEU A 22 -7.22 -4.42 6.33
N ASP A 23 -7.10 -3.30 7.03
CA ASP A 23 -7.57 -3.13 8.41
C ASP A 23 -8.87 -2.34 8.54
N GLN A 24 -9.41 -1.81 7.44
CA GLN A 24 -10.58 -0.90 7.42
C GLN A 24 -10.41 0.36 8.28
N GLY A 25 -9.17 0.67 8.67
CA GLY A 25 -8.81 1.81 9.47
C GLY A 25 -8.75 3.10 8.67
N SER A 26 -8.80 4.23 9.37
CA SER A 26 -8.62 5.53 8.76
C SER A 26 -7.26 5.66 8.09
N ARG A 27 -7.21 6.36 6.96
CA ARG A 27 -5.96 6.77 6.29
C ARG A 27 -4.93 7.32 7.28
N THR A 28 -3.75 6.70 7.32
CA THR A 28 -2.67 7.06 8.27
C THR A 28 -1.79 8.23 7.79
N ALA A 29 -1.85 8.54 6.49
CA ALA A 29 -1.11 9.60 5.84
C ALA A 29 -1.82 10.07 4.55
N THR A 30 -1.50 11.27 4.09
CA THR A 30 -1.93 11.82 2.80
C THR A 30 -0.87 11.58 1.73
N VAL A 31 -1.23 11.00 0.59
CA VAL A 31 -0.33 10.89 -0.57
C VAL A 31 -0.65 12.05 -1.53
N VAL A 32 0.39 12.67 -2.07
CA VAL A 32 0.29 13.78 -3.03
C VAL A 32 1.23 13.47 -4.17
N CYS A 33 0.74 13.58 -5.40
CA CYS A 33 1.56 13.41 -6.59
C CYS A 33 2.52 14.60 -6.75
N GLU A 34 3.82 14.34 -6.81
CA GLU A 34 4.84 15.39 -7.08
C GLU A 34 4.99 15.67 -8.58
N THR A 35 4.54 14.74 -9.43
CA THR A 35 4.50 14.81 -10.89
C THR A 35 3.18 14.23 -11.40
N GLU A 36 2.94 14.21 -12.71
CA GLU A 36 1.84 13.43 -13.28
C GLU A 36 2.06 11.93 -13.02
N CYS A 37 1.04 11.29 -12.44
CA CYS A 37 1.08 9.89 -12.07
C CYS A 37 -0.13 9.17 -12.69
N GLU A 38 0.11 8.00 -13.26
CA GLU A 38 -0.96 7.04 -13.56
C GLU A 38 -1.04 6.03 -12.41
N VAL A 39 -2.24 5.80 -11.91
CA VAL A 39 -2.46 4.93 -10.74
C VAL A 39 -3.58 3.93 -11.02
N LEU A 40 -3.34 2.69 -10.61
CA LEU A 40 -4.40 1.68 -10.53
C LEU A 40 -5.12 1.82 -9.19
N VAL A 41 -6.43 2.03 -9.22
CA VAL A 41 -7.26 2.12 -8.01
C VAL A 41 -7.95 0.78 -7.77
N LEU A 42 -7.74 0.23 -6.58
CA LEU A 42 -8.41 -1.00 -6.13
C LEU A 42 -9.34 -0.69 -4.96
N GLU A 43 -10.61 -1.07 -5.11
CA GLU A 43 -11.58 -1.06 -4.00
C GLU A 43 -11.43 -2.34 -3.17
N GLN A 44 -11.45 -2.22 -1.84
CA GLN A 44 -11.32 -3.36 -0.92
C GLN A 44 -12.31 -4.49 -1.25
N ARG A 45 -13.60 -4.17 -1.45
CA ARG A 45 -14.62 -5.19 -1.77
C ARG A 45 -14.30 -5.97 -3.05
N LYS A 46 -13.74 -5.30 -4.06
CA LYS A 46 -13.41 -5.90 -5.35
C LYS A 46 -12.19 -6.79 -5.20
N LEU A 47 -11.20 -6.35 -4.42
CA LEU A 47 -10.04 -7.17 -4.11
C LEU A 47 -10.43 -8.43 -3.33
N LEU A 48 -11.29 -8.31 -2.32
CA LEU A 48 -11.74 -9.47 -1.55
C LEU A 48 -12.48 -10.47 -2.42
N ALA A 49 -13.39 -10.01 -3.29
CA ALA A 49 -14.07 -10.88 -4.25
C ALA A 49 -13.07 -11.62 -5.17
N VAL A 50 -12.02 -10.94 -5.64
CA VAL A 50 -10.97 -11.58 -6.45
C VAL A 50 -10.14 -12.57 -5.64
N ILE A 51 -9.89 -12.31 -4.36
CA ILE A 51 -9.18 -13.25 -3.48
C ILE A 51 -10.03 -14.51 -3.26
N ASP A 52 -11.34 -14.35 -3.08
CA ASP A 52 -12.27 -15.46 -2.91
C ASP A 52 -12.35 -16.32 -4.19
N GLU A 53 -12.33 -15.71 -5.37
CA GLU A 53 -12.30 -16.41 -6.66
C GLU A 53 -10.91 -17.01 -6.99
N VAL A 54 -9.84 -16.31 -6.63
CA VAL A 54 -8.45 -16.67 -6.96
C VAL A 54 -7.56 -16.54 -5.71
N PRO A 55 -7.54 -17.56 -4.83
CA PRO A 55 -6.80 -17.49 -3.56
C PRO A 55 -5.30 -17.22 -3.69
N ALA A 56 -4.69 -17.60 -4.82
CA ALA A 56 -3.30 -17.32 -5.12
C ALA A 56 -2.97 -15.81 -5.14
N VAL A 57 -3.95 -14.95 -5.43
CA VAL A 57 -3.79 -13.48 -5.35
C VAL A 57 -3.56 -13.05 -3.90
N GLY A 58 -4.30 -13.62 -2.95
CA GLY A 58 -4.11 -13.35 -1.52
C GLY A 58 -2.70 -13.70 -1.05
N HIS A 59 -2.17 -14.86 -1.45
CA HIS A 59 -0.79 -15.26 -1.12
C HIS A 59 0.25 -14.29 -1.67
N LYS A 60 0.08 -13.81 -2.92
CA LYS A 60 0.98 -12.82 -3.53
C LYS A 60 0.91 -11.48 -2.82
N LEU A 61 -0.29 -11.06 -2.40
CA LEU A 61 -0.48 -9.82 -1.64
C LEU A 61 0.24 -9.88 -0.29
N LEU A 62 0.08 -10.98 0.46
CA LEU A 62 0.77 -11.19 1.73
C LEU A 62 2.30 -11.16 1.57
N ALA A 63 2.84 -11.81 0.53
CA ALA A 63 4.28 -11.79 0.25
C ALA A 63 4.80 -10.38 -0.09
N ALA A 64 4.04 -9.60 -0.86
CA ALA A 64 4.37 -8.21 -1.19
C ALA A 64 4.38 -7.32 0.05
N LEU A 65 3.37 -7.45 0.91
CA LEU A 65 3.28 -6.71 2.18
C LEU A 65 4.43 -7.06 3.14
N ALA A 66 4.77 -8.34 3.27
CA ALA A 66 5.89 -8.77 4.10
C ALA A 66 7.23 -8.18 3.62
N THR A 67 7.41 -8.08 2.30
CA THR A 67 8.60 -7.43 1.71
C THR A 67 8.62 -5.94 2.03
N ARG A 68 7.48 -5.26 1.88
CA ARG A 68 7.32 -3.84 2.22
C ARG A 68 7.65 -3.54 3.68
N ILE A 69 7.21 -4.39 4.61
CA ILE A 69 7.52 -4.26 6.04
C ILE A 69 9.04 -4.32 6.26
N ARG A 70 9.74 -5.28 5.64
CA ARG A 70 11.21 -5.37 5.73
C ARG A 70 11.92 -4.15 5.16
N ASP A 71 11.43 -3.61 4.05
CA ASP A 71 12.03 -2.41 3.44
C ASP A 71 11.85 -1.18 4.33
N LEU A 72 10.67 -1.04 4.96
CA LEU A 72 10.37 0.05 5.90
C LEU A 72 11.21 -0.07 7.19
N ASP A 73 11.36 -1.28 7.70
CA ASP A 73 12.17 -1.58 8.90
C ASP A 73 13.64 -1.24 8.66
N ARG A 74 14.21 -1.69 7.52
CA ARG A 74 15.57 -1.32 7.10
C ARG A 74 15.76 0.18 6.96
N ALA A 75 14.76 0.91 6.47
CA ALA A 75 14.85 2.36 6.32
C ALA A 75 14.76 3.14 7.66
N HIS A 76 14.26 2.51 8.73
CA HIS A 76 14.12 3.15 10.06
C HIS A 76 15.22 2.75 11.05
N TYR A 77 15.77 1.55 10.94
CA TYR A 77 16.76 1.01 11.87
C TYR A 77 18.12 0.67 11.23
N GLY A 78 18.24 0.76 9.89
CA GLY A 78 19.49 0.59 9.15
C GLY A 78 20.21 1.89 8.86
#